data_AF-A0A4V2RVY4-F1
#
_entry.id   AF-A0A4V2RVY4-F1
#
_cell.length_a   1.000
_cell.length_b   1.000
_cell.length_c   1.000
_cell.angle_alpha   90.00
_cell.angle_beta   90.00
_cell.angle_gamma   90.00
#
_symmetry.space_group_name_H-M   'P 1'
#
loop_
_entity.id
_entity.type
_entity.pdbx_description
1 polymer ?
#
loop_
_entity_poly.entity_id
_entity_poly.type
_entity_poly.pdbx_seq_one_letter_code
_entity_poly.pdbx_strand_id
1 'polypeptide(L)'
;MARRHGLTPQQLFTWRREARQRMEAETLPAFVPAVLVEAEPMAAKKQKRRGPRPTSGAIEIEASGVTVRCGDGASPATITAVIRALKGAP
;
A
#
# COMPACT_ATOMS: atom_id res chain seq x y z
N MET A 1 -5.52 0.21 17.67
CA MET A 1 -4.92 -0.23 16.39
C MET A 1 -3.53 0.36 16.18
N ALA A 2 -3.36 1.67 15.92
CA ALA A 2 -2.05 2.27 15.59
C ALA A 2 -0.89 1.88 16.53
N ARG A 3 -1.05 2.10 17.85
CA ARG A 3 -0.03 1.72 18.85
C ARG A 3 0.33 0.23 18.86
N ARG A 4 -0.65 -0.64 18.59
CA ARG A 4 -0.44 -2.10 18.51
C ARG A 4 0.37 -2.51 17.27
N HIS A 5 0.48 -1.63 16.27
CA HIS A 5 1.25 -1.83 15.05
C HIS A 5 2.49 -0.93 14.97
N GLY A 6 2.97 -0.40 16.10
CA GLY A 6 4.16 0.47 16.13
C GLY A 6 3.96 1.83 15.46
N LEU A 7 2.72 2.23 15.17
CA LEU A 7 2.40 3.52 14.58
C LEU A 7 1.98 4.52 15.65
N THR A 8 2.55 5.71 15.59
CA THR A 8 2.08 6.83 16.41
C THR A 8 0.75 7.36 15.86
N PRO A 9 -0.13 7.91 16.73
CA PRO A 9 -1.34 8.57 16.26
C PRO A 9 -1.04 9.70 15.26
N GLN A 10 0.04 10.46 15.50
CA GLN A 10 0.45 11.57 14.64
C GLN A 10 0.77 11.13 13.21
N GLN A 11 1.53 10.04 13.04
CA GLN A 11 1.83 9.46 11.72
C GLN A 11 0.55 9.06 10.99
N LEU A 12 -0.37 8.41 11.70
CA LEU A 12 -1.65 7.99 11.10
C LEU A 12 -2.47 9.20 10.62
N PHE A 13 -2.49 10.29 11.40
CA PHE A 13 -3.22 11.51 11.01
C PHE A 13 -2.59 12.17 9.78
N THR A 14 -1.26 12.28 9.73
CA THR A 14 -0.54 12.82 8.58
C THR A 14 -0.87 12.03 7.31
N TRP A 15 -0.75 10.70 7.36
CA TRP A 15 -1.04 9.84 6.21
C TRP A 15 -2.49 9.91 5.76
N ARG A 16 -3.46 9.97 6.69
CA ARG A 16 -4.88 10.14 6.33
C ARG A 16 -5.13 11.46 5.61
N ARG A 17 -4.46 12.54 6.02
CA ARG A 17 -4.57 13.84 5.38
C ARG A 17 -3.97 13.81 3.97
N GLU A 18 -2.76 13.28 3.83
CA GLU A 18 -2.07 13.16 2.54
C GLU A 18 -2.84 12.28 1.56
N ALA A 19 -3.40 11.16 2.03
CA ALA A 19 -4.23 10.29 1.20
C ALA A 19 -5.47 11.01 0.65
N ARG A 20 -6.14 11.84 1.46
CA ARG A 20 -7.27 12.66 0.98
C ARG A 20 -6.85 13.68 -0.07
N GLN A 21 -5.74 14.39 0.16
CA GLN A 21 -5.24 15.37 -0.79
C GLN A 21 -4.89 14.73 -2.15
N ARG A 22 -4.30 13.52 -2.14
CA ARG A 22 -4.03 12.76 -3.37
C ARG A 22 -5.32 12.32 -4.06
N MET A 23 -6.33 11.86 -3.31
CA MET A 23 -7.65 11.51 -3.85
C MET A 23 -8.45 12.70 -4.40
N GLU A 24 -8.17 13.92 -3.93
CA GLU A 24 -8.77 15.14 -4.48
C GLU A 24 -8.06 15.58 -5.78
N ALA A 25 -6.74 15.38 -5.85
CA ALA A 25 -5.92 15.72 -7.02
C ALA A 25 -6.07 14.72 -8.18
N GLU A 26 -6.17 13.44 -7.87
CA GLU A 26 -6.46 12.37 -8.83
C GLU A 26 -7.98 12.14 -8.84
N THR A 27 -8.65 12.21 -9.99
CA THR A 27 -10.08 11.83 -10.09
C THR A 27 -10.24 10.32 -9.93
N LEU A 28 -9.96 9.82 -8.73
CA LEU A 28 -10.09 8.42 -8.37
C LEU A 28 -11.56 8.12 -8.04
N PRO A 29 -12.04 6.91 -8.36
CA PRO A 29 -13.40 6.54 -8.01
C PRO A 29 -13.60 6.63 -6.50
N ALA A 30 -14.61 7.40 -6.08
CA ALA A 30 -15.02 7.49 -4.69
C ALA A 30 -15.50 6.11 -4.19
N PHE A 31 -15.30 5.84 -2.90
CA PHE A 31 -15.95 4.69 -2.26
C PHE A 31 -17.46 4.92 -2.25
N VAL A 32 -18.18 4.25 -3.17
CA VAL A 32 -19.63 4.27 -3.24
C VAL A 32 -20.18 3.12 -2.40
N PRO A 33 -21.24 3.33 -1.59
CA PRO A 33 -21.94 2.24 -0.93
C PRO A 33 -22.36 1.17 -1.93
N ALA A 34 -21.97 -0.08 -1.70
CA ALA A 34 -22.42 -1.21 -2.50
C ALA A 34 -23.85 -1.57 -2.07
N VAL A 35 -24.84 -1.04 -2.79
CA VAL A 35 -26.24 -1.46 -2.63
C VAL A 35 -26.44 -2.71 -3.47
N LEU A 36 -26.62 -3.86 -2.81
CA LEU A 36 -27.01 -5.08 -3.51
C LEU A 36 -28.53 -5.03 -3.73
N VAL A 37 -28.94 -4.70 -4.95
CA VAL A 37 -30.32 -4.97 -5.39
C VAL A 37 -30.36 -6.46 -5.73
N GLU A 38 -31.30 -7.21 -5.16
CA GLU A 38 -31.52 -8.61 -5.53
C GLU A 38 -31.79 -8.67 -7.03
N ALA A 39 -30.79 -9.11 -7.79
CA ALA A 39 -30.93 -9.37 -9.21
C ALA A 39 -31.49 -10.78 -9.40
N GLU A 40 -32.48 -10.91 -10.29
CA GLU A 40 -32.89 -12.21 -10.81
C GLU A 40 -31.67 -13.00 -11.30
N PRO A 41 -31.66 -14.34 -11.17
CA PRO A 41 -30.45 -15.15 -11.35
C PRO A 41 -29.95 -15.09 -12.79
N MET A 42 -29.13 -14.10 -13.10
CA MET A 42 -28.45 -13.99 -14.38
C MET A 42 -27.30 -14.99 -14.37
N ALA A 43 -27.32 -15.92 -15.34
CA ALA A 43 -26.35 -16.99 -15.47
C ALA A 43 -24.91 -16.49 -15.23
N ALA A 44 -24.25 -17.10 -14.26
CA ALA A 44 -22.94 -16.70 -13.78
C ALA A 44 -21.92 -16.68 -14.93
N LYS A 45 -21.62 -15.49 -15.46
CA LYS A 45 -20.49 -15.31 -16.37
C LYS A 45 -19.23 -15.63 -15.57
N LYS A 46 -18.54 -16.72 -15.95
CA LYS A 46 -17.27 -17.16 -15.35
C LYS A 46 -16.34 -15.96 -15.27
N GLN A 47 -16.10 -15.51 -14.04
CA GLN A 47 -15.23 -14.40 -13.74
C GLN A 47 -13.84 -14.75 -14.27
N LYS A 48 -13.40 -14.06 -15.34
CA LYS A 48 -12.03 -14.19 -15.84
C LYS A 48 -11.10 -13.98 -14.64
N ARG A 49 -10.27 -14.98 -14.35
CA ARG A 49 -9.27 -14.91 -13.27
C ARG A 49 -8.49 -13.62 -13.50
N ARG A 50 -8.70 -12.64 -12.60
CA ARG A 50 -7.94 -11.40 -12.60
C ARG A 50 -6.45 -11.80 -12.61
N GLY A 51 -5.69 -11.22 -13.53
CA GLY A 51 -4.24 -11.45 -13.63
C GLY A 51 -3.53 -11.13 -12.30
N PRO A 52 -2.21 -11.39 -12.21
CA PRO A 52 -1.44 -11.21 -11.00
C PRO A 52 -1.74 -9.84 -10.38
N ARG A 53 -2.22 -9.85 -9.13
CA ARG A 53 -2.51 -8.65 -8.37
C ARG A 53 -1.22 -7.82 -8.29
N PRO A 54 -1.23 -6.50 -8.56
CA PRO A 54 -0.06 -5.68 -8.30
C PRO A 54 0.33 -5.86 -6.83
N THR A 55 1.60 -6.19 -6.59
CA THR A 55 2.15 -6.43 -5.25
C THR A 55 2.06 -5.12 -4.46
N SER A 56 1.02 -4.99 -3.63
CA SER A 56 0.66 -3.71 -2.98
C SER A 56 1.53 -3.37 -1.77
N GLY A 57 2.75 -3.91 -1.68
CA GLY A 57 3.51 -3.98 -0.44
C GLY A 57 5.01 -3.72 -0.61
N ALA A 58 5.40 -2.89 -1.57
CA ALA A 58 6.80 -2.49 -1.67
C ALA A 58 7.15 -1.45 -0.60
N ILE A 59 8.20 -1.70 0.18
CA ILE A 59 8.77 -0.73 1.12
C ILE A 59 9.81 0.10 0.36
N GLU A 60 9.66 1.42 0.36
CA GLU A 60 10.61 2.35 -0.25
C GLU A 60 11.48 2.99 0.81
N ILE A 61 12.80 2.96 0.60
CA ILE A 61 13.82 3.48 1.51
C ILE A 61 14.64 4.50 0.73
N GLU A 62 14.66 5.75 1.19
CA GLU A 62 15.49 6.81 0.64
C GLU A 62 16.60 7.18 1.64
N ALA A 63 17.86 7.09 1.22
CA ALA A 63 19.03 7.47 2.01
C ALA A 63 20.15 7.98 1.10
N SER A 64 20.76 9.12 1.46
CA SER A 64 21.89 9.72 0.73
C SER A 64 21.65 9.87 -0.78
N GLY A 65 20.41 10.20 -1.19
CA GLY A 65 20.03 10.34 -2.61
C GLY A 65 19.83 9.01 -3.35
N VAL A 66 19.94 7.87 -2.67
CA VAL A 66 19.66 6.54 -3.20
C VAL A 66 18.27 6.10 -2.76
N THR A 67 17.44 5.69 -3.72
CA THR A 67 16.12 5.09 -3.48
C THR A 67 16.18 3.58 -3.68
N VAL A 68 15.82 2.82 -2.66
CA VAL A 68 15.74 1.35 -2.68
C VAL A 68 14.31 0.90 -2.49
N ARG A 69 13.85 -0.03 -3.33
CA ARG A 69 12.52 -0.66 -3.20
C ARG A 69 12.65 -2.12 -2.81
N CYS A 70 12.11 -2.47 -1.65
CA CYS A 70 11.98 -3.84 -1.19
C CYS A 70 10.59 -4.36 -1.54
N GLY A 71 10.49 -5.37 -2.41
CA GLY A 71 9.21 -5.94 -2.82
C GLY A 71 8.49 -6.71 -1.71
N ASP A 72 7.24 -7.10 -2.00
CA ASP A 72 6.44 -7.95 -1.13
C ASP A 72 7.16 -9.28 -0.84
N GLY A 73 7.19 -9.70 0.43
CA GLY A 73 7.93 -10.87 0.89
C GLY A 73 9.44 -10.67 1.14
N ALA A 74 9.95 -9.44 1.05
CA ALA A 74 11.33 -9.14 1.46
C ALA A 74 11.54 -9.52 2.93
N SER A 75 12.55 -10.37 3.20
CA SER A 75 12.79 -10.83 4.55
C SER A 75 13.25 -9.68 5.46
N PRO A 76 12.91 -9.68 6.75
CA PRO A 76 13.40 -8.67 7.69
C PRO A 76 14.93 -8.59 7.74
N ALA A 77 15.62 -9.73 7.56
CA ALA A 77 17.08 -9.78 7.51
C ALA A 77 17.62 -9.04 6.28
N THR A 78 17.00 -9.20 5.12
CA THR A 78 17.36 -8.50 3.88
C THR A 78 17.17 -7.00 4.03
N ILE A 79 16.03 -6.56 4.56
CA ILE A 79 15.75 -5.13 4.79
C ILE A 79 16.77 -4.53 5.77
N THR A 80 17.08 -5.24 6.85
CA THR A 80 18.07 -4.80 7.85
C THR A 80 19.47 -4.68 7.23
N ALA A 81 19.87 -5.64 6.39
CA ALA A 81 21.14 -5.61 5.70
C ALA A 81 21.25 -4.40 4.76
N VAL A 82 20.19 -4.12 3.98
CA VAL A 82 20.11 -2.93 3.11
C VAL A 82 20.27 -1.65 3.92
N ILE A 83 19.54 -1.49 5.02
CA ILE A 83 19.63 -0.28 5.86
C ILE A 83 21.03 -0.10 6.45
N ARG A 84 21.68 -1.19 6.91
CA ARG A 84 23.05 -1.13 7.43
C ARG A 84 24.05 -0.74 6.34
N ALA A 85 23.91 -1.29 5.14
CA ALA A 85 24.75 -0.95 4.01
C ALA A 85 24.59 0.53 3.63
N LEU A 86 23.36 1.05 3.60
CA LEU A 86 23.09 2.46 3.33
C LEU A 86 23.66 3.39 4.41
N LYS A 87 23.63 2.97 5.69
CA LYS A 87 24.20 3.75 6.80
C LYS A 87 25.74 3.76 6.82
N GLY A 88 26.39 2.73 6.28
CA GLY A 88 27.84 2.62 6.17
C GLY A 88 28.42 3.15 4.86
N ALA A 89 27.57 3.60 3.93
CA ALA A 89 28.00 4.25 2.71
C ALA A 89 28.55 5.66 3.01
N PRO A 90 29.67 6.06 2.40
CA PRO A 90 30.32 7.36 2.65
C PRO A 90 29.48 8.56 2.23
#